data_AF-A0A2P6G5X6-F1
#
_entry.id   AF-A0A2P6G5X6-F1
#
_cell.length_a   1.000
_cell.length_b   1.000
_cell.length_c   1.000
_cell.angle_alpha   90.00
_cell.angle_beta   90.00
_cell.angle_gamma   90.00
#
_symmetry.space_group_name_H-M   'P 1'
#
loop_
_entity.id
_entity.type
_entity.pdbx_description
1 polymer ?
#
loop_
_entity_poly.entity_id
_entity_poly.type
_entity_poly.pdbx_seq_one_letter_code
_entity_poly.pdbx_strand_id
1 'polypeptide(L)' 'HVARCTETLEVFGSYSAQTLKPPKSILDKIKVIRPDFKGWKNE' A
#
# COMPACT_ATOMS: atom_id res chain seq x y z
N HIS A 1 1.30 -2.12 10.84
CA HIS A 1 0.17 -2.02 9.90
C HIS A 1 0.44 -2.86 8.65
N VAL A 2 -0.59 -3.15 7.84
CA VAL A 2 -0.48 -3.98 6.63
C VAL A 2 -1.05 -3.21 5.45
N ALA A 3 -0.33 -3.19 4.33
CA ALA A 3 -0.83 -2.69 3.06
C ALA A 3 -1.52 -3.85 2.33
N ARG A 4 -2.85 -3.84 2.34
CA ARG A 4 -3.68 -4.82 1.64
C ARG A 4 -4.69 -4.14 0.72
N CYS A 5 -5.06 -4.83 -0.35
CA CYS A 5 -6.20 -4.46 -1.16
C CYS A 5 -7.49 -4.81 -0.40
N THR A 6 -8.48 -3.91 -0.38
CA THR A 6 -9.79 -4.20 0.24
C THR A 6 -10.70 -4.99 -0.69
N GLU A 7 -10.47 -4.94 -2.00
CA GLU A 7 -11.27 -5.64 -3.01
C GLU A 7 -10.81 -7.09 -3.20
N THR A 8 -9.50 -7.29 -3.41
CA THR A 8 -8.92 -8.62 -3.68
C THR A 8 -8.37 -9.30 -2.43
N LEU A 9 -8.30 -8.59 -1.30
CA LEU A 9 -7.66 -9.05 -0.05
C LEU A 9 -6.17 -9.38 -0.16
N GLU A 10 -5.53 -9.09 -1.31
CA GLU A 10 -4.10 -9.30 -1.51
C GLU A 10 -3.27 -8.41 -0.59
N VAL A 11 -2.20 -8.98 -0.03
CA VAL A 11 -1.28 -8.28 0.86
C VAL A 11 0.00 -7.92 0.11
N PHE A 12 0.28 -6.62 0.01
CA PHE A 12 1.47 -6.08 -0.67
C PHE A 12 2.68 -5.99 0.26
N GLY A 13 2.44 -5.96 1.57
CA GLY A 13 3.47 -5.99 2.59
C GLY A 13 2.99 -5.50 3.96
N SER A 14 3.79 -5.75 4.98
CA SER A 14 3.61 -5.22 6.32
C SER A 14 4.67 -4.16 6.62
N TYR A 15 4.33 -3.21 7.49
CA TYR A 15 5.22 -2.13 7.94
C TYR A 15 4.95 -1.80 9.40
N SER A 16 5.92 -1.19 10.08
CA SER A 16 5.84 -0.90 11.51
C SER A 16 4.62 -0.06 11.86
N ALA A 17 4.05 -0.30 13.05
CA ALA A 17 2.94 0.51 13.58
C ALA A 17 3.39 1.95 13.93
N GLN A 18 4.69 2.18 14.13
CA GLN A 18 5.23 3.54 14.31
C GLN A 18 5.36 4.32 12.99
N THR A 19 5.07 3.71 11.84
CA THR A 19 5.15 4.37 10.54
C THR A 19 3.76 4.79 10.08
N LEU A 20 3.51 6.11 10.04
CA LEU A 20 2.23 6.70 9.66
C LEU A 20 1.89 6.55 8.16
N LYS A 21 2.91 6.28 7.34
CA LYS A 21 2.82 6.20 5.88
C LYS A 21 3.44 4.88 5.40
N PRO A 22 3.00 4.32 4.27
CA PRO A 22 3.65 3.14 3.71
C PRO A 22 5.10 3.50 3.36
N PRO A 23 6.04 2.58 3.56
CA PRO A 23 7.33 2.71 2.92
C PRO A 23 7.18 2.71 1.39
N LYS A 24 8.05 3.47 0.72
CA LYS A 24 8.07 3.65 -0.73
C LYS A 24 8.13 2.32 -1.49
N SER A 25 8.82 1.32 -0.95
CA SER A 25 8.92 -0.03 -1.52
C SER A 25 7.55 -0.72 -1.65
N ILE A 26 6.64 -0.53 -0.68
CA ILE A 26 5.29 -1.09 -0.74
C ILE A 26 4.45 -0.32 -1.77
N LEU A 27 4.54 1.02 -1.78
CA LEU A 27 3.86 1.85 -2.77
C LEU A 27 4.27 1.50 -4.20
N ASP A 28 5.56 1.24 -4.41
CA ASP A 28 6.11 0.88 -5.71
C ASP A 28 5.55 -0.46 -6.19
N LYS A 29 5.53 -1.48 -5.33
CA LYS A 29 4.86 -2.76 -5.62
C LYS A 29 3.39 -2.57 -5.96
N ILE A 30 2.67 -1.74 -5.20
CA ILE A 30 1.26 -1.46 -5.47
C ILE A 30 1.10 -0.77 -6.83
N LYS A 31 1.96 0.18 -7.19
CA LYS A 31 1.91 0.85 -8.51
C LYS A 31 2.19 -0.10 -9.67
N VAL A 32 3.11 -1.04 -9.50
CA VAL A 32 3.41 -2.06 -10.52
C VAL A 32 2.21 -2.98 -10.73
N ILE A 33 1.57 -3.41 -9.65
CA ILE A 33 0.43 -4.36 -9.70
C ILE A 33 -0.88 -3.63 -10.09
N ARG A 34 -1.05 -2.39 -9.61
CA ARG A 34 -2.22 -1.55 -9.81
C ARG A 34 -1.78 -0.19 -10.34
N PRO A 35 -1.61 -0.04 -11.66
CA PRO A 35 -1.22 1.23 -12.27
C PRO A 35 -2.28 2.34 -12.05
N ASP A 36 -3.54 1.96 -11.80
CA ASP A 36 -4.63 2.89 -11.45
C ASP A 36 -4.57 3.37 -9.98
N PHE A 37 -3.60 2.90 -9.19
CA PHE A 37 -3.47 3.29 -7.79
C PHE A 37 -3.05 4.77 -7.66
N LYS A 38 -4.00 5.63 -7.30
CA LYS A 38 -3.82 7.08 -7.17
C LYS A 38 -3.02 7.53 -5.93
N GLY A 39 -2.67 6.62 -5.04
CA GLY A 39 -1.83 6.89 -3.88
C GLY A 39 -2.52 6.61 -2.54
N TRP A 40 -1.72 6.59 -1.46
CA TRP A 40 -2.21 6.42 -0.10
C TRP A 40 -2.40 7.79 0.55
N LYS A 41 -3.52 8.44 0.24
CA LYS A 41 -4.32 9.34 1.10
C LYS A 41 -5.40 9.98 0.21
N ASN A 42 -6.65 9.82 0.61
CA ASN A 42 -7.72 10.74 0.22
C ASN A 42 -7.58 11.94 1.16
N GLU A 43 -7.24 13.10 0.62
CA GLU A 43 -7.57 14.39 1.25
C GLU A 43 -8.73 14.98 0.46
#